data_AF-A0A183AB64-F1
#
_entry.id   AF-A0A183AB64-F1
#
_cell.length_a   1.000
_cell.length_b   1.000
_cell.length_c   1.000
_cell.angle_alpha   90.00
_cell.angle_beta   90.00
_cell.angle_gamma   90.00
#
_symmetry.space_group_name_H-M   'P 1'
#
loop_
_entity.id
_entity.type
_entity.pdbx_description
1 polymer ?
#
loop_
_entity_poly.entity_id
_entity_poly.type
_entity_poly.pdbx_seq_one_letter_code
_entity_poly.pdbx_strand_id
1 'polypeptide(L)'
;MTAANYTPSGFRVTPIYTSAFNGLKNSEEFKEKIVVPAIGYWSEALKVKNPPIGPLKIARDCEKGRRALAVRADGSREEICVTGCASVTTCYDIPIPSEYLDKCTAVRYNQPLVLQAGGPGASNTDYLLLVDARMHSQCDQGTLAFATVCQLDSKSNSPHTLTEVERTWKSVKGTYQLKRVVLRTPKLLEVAREHFGCEHLDGVEMENQGGSGTAAAHFEKRVVLNEAMAGSVGFETRVSKLTLAYFYDSGHCLNYANAYGSCNIRRFAQPLPPMNQYFAAVPGQPIFVAPLYGGADELADYCPFMTMDSHWFTDPVIAPDFGLSSSHFGALVNRELQAYGPDSVCFAHDPKEPWRSYQCDKGYQYKNVAASCYRYKCVPEQGLIVMVDRKEYQCPVGGGSIPVNTVGSVAYVSGRLICPECAKLCQVRYL
;
A
#
# COMPACT_ATOMS: atom_id res chain seq x y z
N MET A 1 -45.98 -11.48 11.31
CA MET A 1 -45.98 -10.55 10.16
C MET A 1 -44.78 -9.62 10.33
N THR A 2 -43.96 -9.47 9.27
CA THR A 2 -43.30 -8.23 8.78
C THR A 2 -42.69 -7.22 9.76
N ALA A 3 -41.54 -6.58 9.49
CA ALA A 3 -40.50 -6.83 8.50
C ALA A 3 -39.23 -6.02 8.88
N ALA A 4 -38.07 -6.63 8.67
CA ALA A 4 -36.79 -6.05 8.25
C ALA A 4 -36.41 -4.59 8.59
N ASN A 5 -35.23 -4.44 9.19
CA ASN A 5 -34.30 -3.34 8.89
C ASN A 5 -32.87 -3.90 8.85
N TYR A 6 -32.52 -4.53 7.72
CA TYR A 6 -31.15 -4.95 7.42
C TYR A 6 -30.39 -3.74 6.86
N THR A 7 -29.51 -3.17 7.67
CA THR A 7 -28.58 -2.10 7.24
C THR A 7 -27.37 -2.69 6.50
N PRO A 8 -26.73 -1.94 5.59
CA PRO A 8 -25.98 -2.55 4.48
C PRO A 8 -24.67 -3.22 4.92
N SER A 9 -24.47 -4.48 4.51
CA SER A 9 -23.17 -5.14 4.57
C SER A 9 -22.11 -4.36 3.77
N GLY A 10 -20.88 -4.35 4.27
CA GLY A 10 -19.71 -3.90 3.51
C GLY A 10 -19.40 -4.79 2.29
N PHE A 11 -18.32 -4.49 1.57
CA PHE A 11 -17.89 -5.26 0.40
C PHE A 11 -17.55 -6.72 0.76
N ARG A 12 -18.24 -7.69 0.16
CA ARG A 12 -18.15 -9.11 0.56
C ARG A 12 -17.14 -9.85 -0.32
N VAL A 13 -15.92 -10.03 0.18
CA VAL A 13 -14.88 -10.82 -0.50
C VAL A 13 -14.91 -12.26 0.01
N THR A 14 -14.94 -13.24 -0.91
CA THR A 14 -14.79 -14.65 -0.58
C THR A 14 -13.47 -15.17 -1.15
N PRO A 15 -12.52 -15.64 -0.32
CA PRO A 15 -11.27 -16.21 -0.79
C PRO A 15 -11.44 -17.67 -1.22
N ILE A 16 -10.83 -18.04 -2.34
CA ILE A 16 -10.64 -19.42 -2.79
C ILE A 16 -9.15 -19.74 -2.65
N TYR A 17 -8.80 -20.70 -1.80
CA TYR A 17 -7.40 -21.12 -1.60
C TYR A 17 -7.06 -22.32 -2.49
N THR A 18 -6.03 -22.22 -3.31
CA THR A 18 -5.59 -23.35 -4.17
C THR A 18 -5.02 -24.51 -3.36
N SER A 19 -4.90 -25.69 -3.99
CA SER A 19 -4.18 -26.82 -3.40
C SER A 19 -2.71 -26.51 -3.11
N ALA A 20 -2.05 -25.71 -3.94
CA ALA A 20 -0.68 -25.27 -3.72
C ALA A 20 -0.54 -24.32 -2.52
N PHE A 21 -1.47 -23.37 -2.36
CA PHE A 21 -1.51 -22.50 -1.18
C PHE A 21 -1.80 -23.30 0.10
N ASN A 22 -2.81 -24.18 0.09
CA ASN A 22 -3.14 -25.01 1.26
C ASN A 22 -1.99 -25.99 1.61
N GLY A 23 -1.16 -26.37 0.64
CA GLY A 23 0.03 -27.21 0.84
C GLY A 23 1.22 -26.51 1.53
N LEU A 24 1.17 -25.18 1.75
CA LEU A 24 2.19 -24.48 2.54
C LEU A 24 2.11 -24.90 4.01
N LYS A 25 3.28 -25.06 4.66
CA LYS A 25 3.37 -25.46 6.09
C LYS A 25 2.70 -24.46 7.05
N ASN A 26 2.65 -23.19 6.66
CA ASN A 26 2.09 -22.07 7.41
C ASN A 26 0.82 -21.51 6.73
N SER A 27 0.11 -22.30 5.92
CA SER A 27 -1.05 -21.85 5.16
C SER A 27 -2.15 -21.26 6.05
N GLU A 28 -2.51 -21.91 7.16
CA GLU A 28 -3.50 -21.38 8.12
C GLU A 28 -3.05 -20.07 8.79
N GLU A 29 -1.79 -19.98 9.22
CA GLU A 29 -1.25 -18.75 9.80
C GLU A 29 -1.28 -17.60 8.78
N PHE A 30 -0.99 -17.87 7.50
CA PHE A 30 -1.07 -16.87 6.44
C PHE A 30 -2.53 -16.44 6.16
N LYS A 31 -3.49 -17.36 6.23
CA LYS A 31 -4.92 -17.03 6.16
C LYS A 31 -5.32 -16.08 7.28
N GLU A 32 -5.01 -16.45 8.52
CA GLU A 32 -5.42 -15.71 9.72
C GLU A 32 -4.72 -14.36 9.89
N LYS A 33 -3.42 -14.27 9.57
CA LYS A 33 -2.61 -13.06 9.81
C LYS A 33 -2.49 -12.12 8.61
N ILE A 34 -2.69 -12.61 7.39
CA ILE A 34 -2.51 -11.82 6.16
C ILE A 34 -3.81 -11.69 5.36
N VAL A 35 -4.41 -12.81 4.94
CA VAL A 35 -5.55 -12.77 4.00
C VAL A 35 -6.83 -12.27 4.66
N VAL A 36 -7.16 -12.77 5.86
CA VAL A 36 -8.36 -12.34 6.60
C VAL A 36 -8.29 -10.86 7.01
N PRO A 37 -7.17 -10.32 7.54
CA PRO A 37 -7.05 -8.89 7.81
C PRO A 37 -7.11 -8.01 6.56
N ALA A 38 -6.50 -8.43 5.45
CA ALA A 38 -6.57 -7.70 4.18
C ALA A 38 -8.01 -7.66 3.62
N ILE A 39 -8.72 -8.79 3.66
CA ILE A 39 -10.15 -8.85 3.33
C ILE A 39 -10.96 -7.96 4.26
N GLY A 40 -10.76 -8.06 5.58
CA GLY A 40 -11.46 -7.25 6.57
C GLY A 40 -11.32 -5.75 6.31
N TYR A 41 -10.10 -5.29 6.03
CA TYR A 41 -9.83 -3.90 5.67
C TYR A 41 -10.63 -3.45 4.44
N TRP A 42 -10.57 -4.19 3.33
CA TRP A 42 -11.30 -3.82 2.11
C TRP A 42 -12.83 -3.98 2.24
N SER A 43 -13.29 -4.94 3.04
CA SER A 43 -14.70 -5.14 3.36
C SER A 43 -15.30 -4.00 4.18
N GLU A 44 -14.53 -3.40 5.08
CA GLU A 44 -14.92 -2.21 5.83
C GLU A 44 -14.78 -0.93 4.99
N ALA A 45 -13.68 -0.81 4.25
CA ALA A 45 -13.34 0.39 3.48
C ALA A 45 -14.24 0.60 2.25
N LEU A 46 -14.75 -0.46 1.62
CA LEU A 46 -15.48 -0.41 0.35
C LEU A 46 -16.96 -0.83 0.47
N LYS A 47 -17.80 -0.31 -0.44
CA LYS A 47 -19.20 -0.73 -0.63
C LYS A 47 -19.54 -0.84 -2.11
N VAL A 48 -20.26 -1.89 -2.47
CA VAL A 48 -20.63 -2.17 -3.86
C VAL A 48 -21.89 -1.40 -4.26
N LYS A 49 -21.78 -0.61 -5.33
CA LYS A 49 -22.90 0.18 -5.86
C LYS A 49 -24.04 -0.68 -6.41
N ASN A 50 -23.70 -1.78 -7.08
CA ASN A 50 -24.64 -2.72 -7.69
C ASN A 50 -24.23 -4.16 -7.28
N PRO A 51 -24.61 -4.66 -6.10
CA PRO A 51 -24.27 -6.02 -5.69
C PRO A 51 -24.90 -7.05 -6.64
N PRO A 52 -24.25 -8.22 -6.86
CA PRO A 52 -24.78 -9.25 -7.74
C PRO A 52 -26.10 -9.82 -7.20
N ILE A 53 -27.02 -10.11 -8.12
CA ILE A 53 -28.33 -10.68 -7.80
C ILE A 53 -28.18 -12.20 -7.71
N GLY A 54 -28.13 -12.71 -6.48
CA GLY A 54 -27.90 -14.13 -6.20
C GLY A 54 -26.42 -14.50 -6.04
N PRO A 55 -26.06 -15.79 -6.08
CA PRO A 55 -24.68 -16.22 -5.95
C PRO A 55 -23.81 -15.71 -7.11
N LEU A 56 -22.62 -15.20 -6.81
CA LEU A 56 -21.64 -14.76 -7.79
C LEU A 56 -21.08 -15.97 -8.55
N LYS A 57 -21.02 -15.85 -9.89
CA LYS A 57 -20.48 -16.89 -10.78
C LYS A 57 -19.51 -16.30 -11.78
N ILE A 58 -18.50 -17.09 -12.13
CA ILE A 58 -17.43 -16.74 -13.07
C ILE A 58 -17.80 -17.30 -14.46
N ALA A 59 -17.64 -16.48 -15.50
CA ALA A 59 -17.89 -16.92 -16.87
C ALA A 59 -16.84 -17.95 -17.29
N ARG A 60 -17.25 -18.97 -18.05
CA ARG A 60 -16.32 -19.98 -18.54
C ARG A 60 -15.49 -19.45 -19.69
N ASP A 61 -14.24 -19.91 -19.76
CA ASP A 61 -13.41 -19.72 -20.94
C ASP A 61 -14.04 -20.39 -22.16
N CYS A 62 -13.88 -19.78 -23.33
CA CYS A 62 -14.37 -20.34 -24.59
C CYS A 62 -13.26 -21.11 -25.31
N GLU A 63 -13.65 -22.16 -26.03
CA GLU A 63 -12.74 -22.89 -26.92
C GLU A 63 -12.04 -21.92 -27.89
N LYS A 64 -10.70 -21.89 -27.83
CA LYS A 64 -9.85 -20.97 -28.62
C LYS A 64 -10.19 -19.48 -28.40
N GLY A 65 -10.74 -19.12 -27.23
CA GLY A 65 -11.10 -17.75 -26.87
C GLY A 65 -12.28 -17.16 -27.66
N ARG A 66 -12.99 -17.93 -28.49
CA ARG A 66 -13.97 -17.39 -29.43
C ARG A 66 -15.32 -17.09 -28.76
N ARG A 67 -15.61 -15.80 -28.59
CA ARG A 67 -16.88 -15.28 -28.05
C ARG A 67 -17.80 -14.73 -29.16
N ALA A 68 -19.10 -14.68 -28.87
CA ALA A 68 -20.14 -14.04 -29.67
C ALA A 68 -21.10 -13.30 -28.74
N LEU A 69 -21.64 -12.17 -29.20
CA LEU A 69 -22.69 -11.44 -28.48
C LEU A 69 -24.07 -12.01 -28.82
N ALA A 70 -24.70 -12.63 -27.83
CA ALA A 70 -26.10 -13.03 -27.90
C ALA A 70 -27.01 -11.89 -27.39
N VAL A 71 -28.17 -11.72 -28.02
CA VAL A 71 -29.25 -10.89 -27.49
C VAL A 71 -30.26 -11.82 -26.82
N ARG A 72 -30.50 -11.63 -25.52
CA ARG A 72 -31.52 -12.35 -24.76
C ARG A 72 -32.92 -11.84 -25.13
N ALA A 73 -33.95 -12.62 -24.77
CA ALA A 73 -35.35 -12.27 -25.04
C ALA A 73 -35.82 -10.97 -24.35
N ASP A 74 -35.12 -10.52 -23.30
CA ASP A 74 -35.34 -9.24 -22.61
C ASP A 74 -34.59 -8.04 -23.25
N GLY A 75 -33.90 -8.26 -24.38
CA GLY A 75 -33.10 -7.26 -25.07
C GLY A 75 -31.69 -7.04 -24.47
N SER A 76 -31.35 -7.69 -23.35
CA SER A 76 -29.99 -7.61 -22.79
C SER A 76 -28.98 -8.37 -23.65
N ARG A 77 -27.71 -7.94 -23.61
CA ARG A 77 -26.61 -8.56 -24.34
C ARG A 77 -25.79 -9.43 -23.40
N GLU A 78 -25.47 -10.66 -23.82
CA GLU A 78 -24.68 -11.64 -23.10
C GLU A 78 -23.53 -12.13 -24.00
N GLU A 79 -22.29 -12.13 -23.52
CA GLU A 79 -21.21 -12.83 -24.21
C GLU A 79 -21.34 -14.34 -23.98
N ILE A 80 -21.37 -15.09 -25.07
CA ILE A 80 -21.43 -16.57 -25.09
C ILE A 80 -20.32 -17.12 -25.98
N CYS A 81 -20.03 -18.42 -25.90
CA CYS A 81 -19.00 -19.03 -26.72
C CYS A 81 -19.48 -19.32 -28.16
N VAL A 82 -18.59 -19.23 -29.15
CA VAL A 82 -18.92 -19.58 -30.55
C VAL A 82 -19.10 -21.09 -30.72
N THR A 83 -18.23 -21.90 -30.09
CA THR A 83 -18.14 -23.35 -30.34
C THR A 83 -18.42 -24.17 -29.09
N GLY A 84 -17.86 -23.78 -27.95
CA GLY A 84 -18.02 -24.47 -26.68
C GLY A 84 -17.20 -23.75 -25.63
N CYS A 85 -17.33 -24.18 -24.39
CA CYS A 85 -16.46 -23.73 -23.31
C CYS A 85 -15.24 -24.64 -23.22
N ALA A 86 -14.10 -24.10 -22.82
CA ALA A 86 -12.92 -24.87 -22.51
C ALA A 86 -13.23 -25.88 -21.37
N SER A 87 -12.56 -27.03 -21.41
CA SER A 87 -12.69 -28.09 -20.40
C SER A 87 -12.24 -27.64 -19.00
N VAL A 88 -11.33 -26.68 -18.94
CA VAL A 88 -10.88 -25.98 -17.74
C VAL A 88 -10.99 -24.48 -18.02
N THR A 89 -11.53 -23.72 -17.06
CA THR A 89 -11.48 -22.25 -17.06
C THR A 89 -10.38 -21.83 -16.08
N THR A 90 -9.49 -20.92 -16.50
CA THR A 90 -8.34 -20.51 -15.70
C THR A 90 -8.32 -19.01 -15.40
N CYS A 91 -7.95 -18.68 -14.16
CA CYS A 91 -7.55 -17.33 -13.79
C CYS A 91 -6.02 -17.28 -13.88
N TYR A 92 -5.49 -16.55 -14.86
CA TYR A 92 -4.10 -16.73 -15.33
C TYR A 92 -3.90 -18.20 -15.75
N ASP A 93 -3.08 -18.97 -15.04
CA ASP A 93 -2.92 -20.43 -15.22
C ASP A 93 -3.44 -21.26 -14.02
N ILE A 94 -4.23 -20.65 -13.12
CA ILE A 94 -4.86 -21.29 -11.97
C ILE A 94 -6.25 -21.83 -12.39
N PRO A 95 -6.53 -23.15 -12.31
CA PRO A 95 -7.88 -23.68 -12.55
C PRO A 95 -8.90 -23.13 -11.54
N ILE A 96 -10.01 -22.60 -12.04
CA ILE A 96 -11.12 -22.12 -11.21
C ILE A 96 -12.03 -23.32 -10.87
N PRO A 97 -12.36 -23.59 -9.59
CA PRO A 97 -13.24 -24.71 -9.23
C PRO A 97 -14.62 -24.60 -9.88
N SER A 98 -15.14 -25.73 -10.37
CA SER A 98 -16.36 -25.78 -11.18
C SER A 98 -17.62 -25.34 -10.44
N GLU A 99 -17.60 -25.35 -9.11
CA GLU A 99 -18.66 -24.83 -8.24
C GLU A 99 -18.92 -23.33 -8.39
N TYR A 100 -17.90 -22.55 -8.78
CA TYR A 100 -17.99 -21.10 -9.02
C TYR A 100 -18.26 -20.74 -10.48
N LEU A 101 -18.16 -21.70 -11.40
CA LEU A 101 -18.34 -21.45 -12.84
C LEU A 101 -19.83 -21.36 -13.20
N ASP A 102 -20.19 -20.38 -14.03
CA ASP A 102 -21.52 -20.27 -14.60
C ASP A 102 -21.79 -21.37 -15.65
N LYS A 103 -23.02 -21.42 -16.15
CA LYS A 103 -23.46 -22.27 -17.26
C LYS A 103 -22.54 -22.10 -18.48
N CYS A 104 -22.22 -23.21 -19.15
CA CYS A 104 -21.62 -23.10 -20.48
C CYS A 104 -22.73 -22.80 -21.49
N THR A 105 -22.68 -21.64 -22.13
CA THR A 105 -23.59 -21.28 -23.23
C THR A 105 -22.80 -21.08 -24.51
N ALA A 106 -23.24 -21.69 -25.61
CA ALA A 106 -22.61 -21.52 -26.92
C ALA A 106 -23.61 -21.45 -28.06
N VAL A 107 -23.19 -20.91 -29.21
CA VAL A 107 -24.03 -20.87 -30.41
C VAL A 107 -24.23 -22.27 -30.97
N ARG A 108 -25.49 -22.67 -31.16
CA ARG A 108 -25.93 -23.88 -31.87
C ARG A 108 -27.11 -23.54 -32.75
N TYR A 109 -27.08 -23.96 -34.01
CA TYR A 109 -28.14 -23.66 -34.99
C TYR A 109 -28.54 -22.17 -35.04
N ASN A 110 -27.54 -21.28 -34.94
CA ASN A 110 -27.70 -19.82 -34.88
C ASN A 110 -28.47 -19.28 -33.65
N GLN A 111 -28.56 -20.04 -32.56
CA GLN A 111 -29.19 -19.65 -31.29
C GLN A 111 -28.28 -19.94 -30.08
N PRO A 112 -28.44 -19.23 -28.94
CA PRO A 112 -27.76 -19.59 -27.69
C PRO A 112 -28.30 -20.91 -27.12
N LEU A 113 -27.43 -21.90 -26.92
CA LEU A 113 -27.77 -23.15 -26.25
C LEU A 113 -26.88 -23.36 -25.01
N VAL A 114 -27.50 -23.73 -23.89
CA VAL A 114 -26.77 -24.14 -22.68
C VAL A 114 -26.26 -25.57 -22.88
N LEU A 115 -24.94 -25.73 -22.95
CA LEU A 115 -24.26 -27.02 -23.11
C LEU A 115 -23.96 -27.72 -21.77
N GLN A 116 -23.78 -26.94 -20.70
CA GLN A 116 -23.47 -27.45 -19.36
C GLN A 116 -24.10 -26.52 -18.31
N ALA A 117 -24.67 -27.10 -17.26
CA ALA A 117 -25.13 -26.33 -16.10
C ALA A 117 -23.96 -25.66 -15.37
N GLY A 118 -24.23 -24.50 -14.74
CA GLY A 118 -23.27 -23.85 -13.84
C GLY A 118 -23.28 -24.49 -12.45
N GLY A 119 -22.21 -24.27 -11.69
CA GLY A 119 -22.16 -24.61 -10.27
C GLY A 119 -23.11 -23.74 -9.42
N PRO A 120 -23.18 -23.97 -8.10
CA PRO A 120 -23.98 -23.15 -7.19
C PRO A 120 -23.61 -21.66 -7.21
N GLY A 121 -22.33 -21.33 -7.42
CA GLY A 121 -21.79 -19.98 -7.25
C GLY A 121 -21.53 -19.61 -5.79
N ALA A 122 -20.82 -18.51 -5.57
CA ALA A 122 -20.49 -18.01 -4.24
C ALA A 122 -21.66 -17.18 -3.68
N SER A 123 -22.36 -17.72 -2.67
CA SER A 123 -23.44 -17.01 -1.99
C SER A 123 -22.90 -15.83 -1.17
N ASN A 124 -23.70 -14.77 -1.02
CA ASN A 124 -23.35 -13.59 -0.22
C ASN A 124 -21.96 -13.00 -0.56
N THR A 125 -21.59 -13.00 -1.84
CA THR A 125 -20.25 -12.61 -2.31
C THR A 125 -20.36 -11.55 -3.39
N ASP A 126 -19.53 -10.52 -3.31
CA ASP A 126 -19.36 -9.47 -4.32
C ASP A 126 -18.09 -9.65 -5.15
N TYR A 127 -17.05 -10.24 -4.57
CA TYR A 127 -15.76 -10.46 -5.23
C TYR A 127 -15.15 -11.81 -4.82
N LEU A 128 -14.63 -12.56 -5.79
CA LEU A 128 -13.89 -13.79 -5.54
C LEU A 128 -12.39 -13.53 -5.63
N LEU A 129 -11.68 -13.79 -4.53
CA LEU A 129 -10.22 -13.66 -4.46
C LEU A 129 -9.58 -15.04 -4.54
N LEU A 130 -8.95 -15.35 -5.67
CA LEU A 130 -8.20 -16.60 -5.83
C LEU A 130 -6.79 -16.44 -5.24
N VAL A 131 -6.47 -17.19 -4.20
CA VAL A 131 -5.21 -17.11 -3.45
C VAL A 131 -4.37 -18.35 -3.75
N ASP A 132 -3.23 -18.15 -4.40
CA ASP A 132 -2.30 -19.20 -4.84
C ASP A 132 -0.89 -18.97 -4.28
N ALA A 133 -0.05 -20.03 -4.32
CA ALA A 133 1.34 -20.00 -3.89
C ALA A 133 2.30 -20.74 -4.84
N ARG A 134 1.90 -20.96 -6.10
CA ARG A 134 2.78 -21.52 -7.12
C ARG A 134 3.85 -20.49 -7.51
N MET A 135 5.05 -20.99 -7.82
CA MET A 135 6.14 -20.17 -8.30
C MET A 135 5.89 -19.76 -9.76
N HIS A 136 5.79 -18.46 -10.02
CA HIS A 136 5.68 -17.90 -11.37
C HIS A 136 6.87 -16.98 -11.67
N SER A 137 7.02 -16.56 -12.94
CA SER A 137 8.02 -15.55 -13.34
C SER A 137 7.87 -14.21 -12.62
N GLN A 138 6.67 -13.92 -12.11
CA GLN A 138 6.36 -12.76 -11.29
C GLN A 138 6.84 -12.89 -9.84
N CYS A 139 7.25 -14.09 -9.39
CA CYS A 139 7.68 -14.37 -8.03
C CYS A 139 9.22 -14.42 -7.96
N ASP A 140 9.86 -13.30 -8.26
CA ASP A 140 11.33 -13.19 -8.29
C ASP A 140 11.93 -12.85 -6.90
N GLN A 141 13.24 -12.55 -6.87
CA GLN A 141 13.95 -12.19 -5.63
C GLN A 141 13.56 -10.78 -5.13
N GLY A 142 12.41 -10.69 -4.47
CA GLY A 142 11.90 -9.48 -3.83
C GLY A 142 10.38 -9.36 -3.84
N THR A 143 9.70 -10.08 -4.74
CA THR A 143 8.23 -10.08 -4.77
C THR A 143 7.62 -10.71 -3.53
N LEU A 144 6.95 -9.89 -2.71
CA LEU A 144 6.17 -10.35 -1.55
C LEU A 144 4.82 -10.97 -1.95
N ALA A 145 4.17 -10.42 -2.98
CA ALA A 145 2.92 -10.91 -3.56
C ALA A 145 2.71 -10.31 -4.96
N PHE A 146 1.90 -10.98 -5.79
CA PHE A 146 1.42 -10.49 -7.07
C PHE A 146 -0.09 -10.74 -7.18
N ALA A 147 -0.82 -9.84 -7.82
CA ALA A 147 -2.27 -9.96 -8.04
C ALA A 147 -2.67 -9.43 -9.42
N THR A 148 -3.74 -9.97 -9.98
CA THR A 148 -4.33 -9.53 -11.25
C THR A 148 -5.84 -9.79 -11.27
N VAL A 149 -6.55 -9.14 -12.20
CA VAL A 149 -8.00 -9.31 -12.37
C VAL A 149 -8.26 -10.25 -13.56
N CYS A 150 -8.84 -11.41 -13.28
CA CYS A 150 -9.14 -12.42 -14.30
C CYS A 150 -10.48 -12.22 -15.01
N GLN A 151 -11.47 -11.61 -14.34
CA GLN A 151 -12.74 -11.22 -14.95
C GLN A 151 -13.30 -9.98 -14.26
N LEU A 152 -13.87 -9.07 -15.06
CA LEU A 152 -14.66 -7.93 -14.61
C LEU A 152 -16.16 -8.20 -14.82
N ASP A 153 -17.03 -7.57 -14.03
CA ASP A 153 -18.45 -7.52 -14.38
C ASP A 153 -18.64 -6.71 -15.67
N SER A 154 -19.45 -7.27 -16.57
CA SER A 154 -20.05 -6.62 -17.75
C SER A 154 -20.62 -5.21 -17.54
N LYS A 155 -20.96 -4.84 -16.29
CA LYS A 155 -21.48 -3.51 -15.92
C LYS A 155 -20.43 -2.57 -15.31
N SER A 156 -19.18 -3.01 -15.14
CA SER A 156 -18.08 -2.18 -14.70
C SER A 156 -17.67 -1.22 -15.83
N ASN A 157 -18.21 -0.01 -15.79
CA ASN A 157 -17.97 1.01 -16.82
C ASN A 157 -17.59 2.34 -16.17
N SER A 158 -16.41 2.35 -15.53
CA SER A 158 -15.77 3.57 -15.02
C SER A 158 -14.91 4.20 -16.12
N PRO A 159 -15.25 5.39 -16.64
CA PRO A 159 -14.45 6.08 -17.65
C PRO A 159 -13.21 6.72 -17.01
N HIS A 160 -12.21 5.91 -16.67
CA HIS A 160 -10.91 6.38 -16.21
C HIS A 160 -10.23 7.16 -17.35
N THR A 161 -10.21 8.48 -17.22
CA THR A 161 -9.66 9.37 -18.25
C THR A 161 -8.18 9.60 -17.97
N LEU A 162 -7.33 8.79 -18.58
CA LEU A 162 -5.89 9.04 -18.66
C LEU A 162 -5.61 10.05 -19.77
N THR A 163 -4.90 11.12 -19.46
CA THR A 163 -4.50 12.15 -20.42
C THR A 163 -3.05 12.55 -20.25
N GLU A 164 -2.35 12.78 -21.35
CA GLU A 164 -1.03 13.41 -21.31
C GLU A 164 -1.16 14.92 -21.07
N VAL A 165 -0.31 15.46 -20.21
CA VAL A 165 -0.19 16.90 -19.88
C VAL A 165 1.27 17.30 -19.86
N GLU A 166 1.55 18.58 -20.13
CA GLU A 166 2.89 19.14 -19.93
C GLU A 166 3.04 19.71 -18.52
N ARG A 167 4.22 19.48 -17.94
CA ARG A 167 4.61 19.87 -16.58
C ARG A 167 5.86 20.73 -16.62
N THR A 168 5.77 21.90 -15.99
CA THR A 168 6.93 22.77 -15.76
C THR A 168 7.77 22.22 -14.63
N TRP A 169 8.87 21.57 -15.00
CA TRP A 169 9.80 20.90 -14.12
C TRP A 169 10.99 21.80 -13.80
N LYS A 170 11.32 21.97 -12.52
CA LYS A 170 12.49 22.76 -12.09
C LYS A 170 13.55 21.84 -11.51
N SER A 171 14.77 21.93 -12.03
CA SER A 171 15.96 21.36 -11.41
C SER A 171 17.00 22.46 -11.17
N VAL A 172 18.11 22.12 -10.52
CA VAL A 172 19.25 23.03 -10.32
C VAL A 172 19.85 23.50 -11.67
N LYS A 173 19.61 22.77 -12.76
CA LYS A 173 20.13 23.09 -14.10
C LYS A 173 19.20 23.97 -14.94
N GLY A 174 17.95 24.18 -14.53
CA GLY A 174 17.02 25.03 -15.24
C GLY A 174 15.56 24.61 -15.10
N THR A 175 14.72 25.14 -15.99
CA THR A 175 13.31 24.76 -16.12
C THR A 175 13.10 24.01 -17.43
N TYR A 176 12.36 22.90 -17.37
CA TYR A 176 12.07 21.98 -18.46
C TYR A 176 10.57 21.80 -18.59
N GLN A 177 10.07 21.46 -19.78
CA GLN A 177 8.69 21.00 -19.96
C GLN A 177 8.73 19.48 -20.16
N LEU A 178 8.09 18.74 -19.25
CA LEU A 178 8.02 17.28 -19.31
C LEU A 178 6.59 16.83 -19.59
N LYS A 179 6.43 15.85 -20.47
CA LYS A 179 5.16 15.14 -20.64
C LYS A 179 4.96 14.16 -19.49
N ARG A 180 3.75 14.14 -18.92
CA ARG A 180 3.31 13.22 -17.87
C ARG A 180 1.89 12.75 -18.17
N VAL A 181 1.62 11.47 -17.89
CA VAL A 181 0.25 10.94 -17.92
C VAL A 181 -0.39 11.28 -16.58
N VAL A 182 -1.59 11.85 -16.60
CA VAL A 182 -2.40 12.08 -15.40
C VAL A 182 -3.72 11.35 -15.49
N LEU A 183 -4.16 10.83 -14.35
CA LEU A 183 -5.49 10.30 -14.15
C LEU A 183 -6.45 11.41 -13.71
N ARG A 184 -7.56 11.52 -14.44
CA ARG A 184 -8.64 12.48 -14.20
C ARG A 184 -9.93 11.73 -13.90
N THR A 185 -10.29 11.69 -12.62
CA THR A 185 -11.63 11.31 -12.17
C THR A 185 -12.11 12.32 -11.10
N PRO A 186 -13.43 12.58 -10.97
CA PRO A 186 -13.92 13.77 -10.27
C PRO A 186 -13.46 13.90 -8.81
N LYS A 187 -13.61 12.86 -8.00
CA LYS A 187 -13.23 12.89 -6.59
C LYS A 187 -11.73 12.76 -6.39
N LEU A 188 -11.05 11.94 -7.18
CA LEU A 188 -9.58 11.86 -7.14
C LEU A 188 -8.96 13.23 -7.32
N LEU A 189 -9.48 14.02 -8.27
CA LEU A 189 -9.00 15.38 -8.52
C LEU A 189 -9.38 16.35 -7.40
N GLU A 190 -10.61 16.28 -6.87
CA GLU A 190 -11.05 17.07 -5.70
C GLU A 190 -10.14 16.82 -4.48
N VAL A 191 -9.93 15.54 -4.15
CA VAL A 191 -9.10 15.10 -3.01
C VAL A 191 -7.62 15.40 -3.24
N ALA A 192 -7.11 15.29 -4.46
CA ALA A 192 -5.73 15.65 -4.76
C ALA A 192 -5.49 17.16 -4.60
N ARG A 193 -6.45 18.01 -5.03
CA ARG A 193 -6.39 19.46 -4.80
C ARG A 193 -6.36 19.80 -3.31
N GLU A 194 -7.20 19.13 -2.50
CA GLU A 194 -7.20 19.24 -1.04
C GLU A 194 -5.85 18.79 -0.44
N HIS A 195 -5.38 17.59 -0.83
CA HIS A 195 -4.19 16.95 -0.27
C HIS A 195 -2.89 17.70 -0.57
N PHE A 196 -2.74 18.21 -1.79
CA PHE A 196 -1.55 18.97 -2.22
C PHE A 196 -1.69 20.49 -2.02
N GLY A 197 -2.83 20.99 -1.53
CA GLY A 197 -3.09 22.42 -1.35
C GLY A 197 -3.03 23.23 -2.65
N CYS A 198 -3.44 22.64 -3.77
CA CYS A 198 -3.24 23.18 -5.11
C CYS A 198 -4.55 23.15 -5.93
N GLU A 199 -5.35 24.22 -5.87
CA GLU A 199 -6.66 24.29 -6.53
C GLU A 199 -6.60 24.12 -8.06
N HIS A 200 -5.50 24.57 -8.68
CA HIS A 200 -5.28 24.50 -10.12
C HIS A 200 -4.72 23.14 -10.59
N LEU A 201 -4.56 22.16 -9.69
CA LEU A 201 -4.18 20.80 -10.08
C LEU A 201 -5.20 20.26 -11.09
N ASP A 202 -4.70 19.65 -12.16
CA ASP A 202 -5.46 19.21 -13.32
C ASP A 202 -5.45 17.68 -13.50
N GLY A 203 -4.87 16.93 -12.55
CA GLY A 203 -4.85 15.47 -12.53
C GLY A 203 -3.80 14.93 -11.55
N VAL A 204 -3.95 13.67 -11.13
CA VAL A 204 -2.93 12.96 -10.35
C VAL A 204 -1.96 12.29 -11.33
N GLU A 205 -0.66 12.52 -11.16
CA GLU A 205 0.37 11.93 -12.03
C GLU A 205 0.44 10.41 -11.85
N MET A 206 0.50 9.72 -12.98
CA MET A 206 0.67 8.27 -13.05
C MET A 206 2.15 7.95 -13.28
N GLU A 207 2.58 6.86 -12.67
CA GLU A 207 3.94 6.32 -12.78
C GLU A 207 4.37 6.18 -14.25
N ASN A 208 5.59 6.61 -14.57
CA ASN A 208 6.12 6.64 -15.93
C ASN A 208 7.38 5.77 -16.10
N GLN A 209 7.81 5.07 -15.06
CA GLN A 209 8.98 4.19 -15.04
C GLN A 209 8.60 2.75 -14.64
N GLY A 210 9.57 1.85 -14.46
CA GLY A 210 9.36 0.47 -14.03
C GLY A 210 8.74 -0.50 -15.07
N GLY A 211 8.47 -0.06 -16.29
CA GLY A 211 7.96 -0.91 -17.38
C GLY A 211 6.44 -1.15 -17.32
N SER A 212 5.93 -2.06 -18.16
CA SER A 212 4.49 -2.21 -18.41
C SER A 212 3.65 -2.80 -17.27
N GLY A 213 4.29 -3.35 -16.22
CA GLY A 213 3.62 -3.76 -14.99
C GLY A 213 3.46 -2.62 -13.97
N THR A 214 4.15 -1.50 -14.19
CA THR A 214 4.35 -0.44 -13.21
C THR A 214 3.83 0.90 -13.73
N ALA A 215 4.30 1.32 -14.91
CA ALA A 215 3.88 2.54 -15.57
C ALA A 215 2.38 2.54 -15.91
N ALA A 216 1.72 3.68 -15.72
CA ALA A 216 0.28 3.90 -15.89
C ALA A 216 -0.67 3.02 -15.03
N ALA A 217 -0.17 2.04 -14.29
CA ALA A 217 -0.95 1.22 -13.34
C ALA A 217 -0.89 1.78 -11.90
N HIS A 218 0.14 2.57 -11.59
CA HIS A 218 0.42 3.13 -10.27
C HIS A 218 0.41 4.66 -10.30
N PHE A 219 0.18 5.29 -9.15
CA PHE A 219 0.47 6.70 -8.95
C PHE A 219 1.98 6.94 -8.94
N GLU A 220 2.39 8.08 -9.48
CA GLU A 220 3.77 8.57 -9.53
C GLU A 220 4.42 8.57 -8.13
N LYS A 221 5.41 7.70 -7.92
CA LYS A 221 6.01 7.50 -6.60
C LYS A 221 6.69 8.77 -6.07
N ARG A 222 7.26 9.63 -6.92
CA ARG A 222 7.80 10.93 -6.48
C ARG A 222 6.75 11.81 -5.78
N VAL A 223 5.50 11.73 -6.22
CA VAL A 223 4.40 12.59 -5.76
C VAL A 223 3.72 12.02 -4.52
N VAL A 224 3.49 10.69 -4.48
CA VAL A 224 2.68 10.06 -3.42
C VAL A 224 3.49 9.20 -2.44
N LEU A 225 4.70 8.78 -2.81
CA LEU A 225 5.74 8.06 -2.07
C LEU A 225 5.33 6.79 -1.31
N ASN A 226 4.57 6.97 -0.23
CA ASN A 226 4.15 5.96 0.74
C ASN A 226 2.73 5.44 0.45
N GLU A 227 2.13 5.85 -0.66
CA GLU A 227 0.80 5.41 -1.08
C GLU A 227 0.76 3.92 -1.45
N ALA A 228 -0.32 3.23 -1.12
CA ALA A 228 -0.54 1.82 -1.45
C ALA A 228 -0.52 1.50 -2.95
N MET A 229 -0.86 2.47 -3.80
CA MET A 229 -0.82 2.36 -5.26
C MET A 229 0.40 3.08 -5.87
N ALA A 230 1.47 3.34 -5.11
CA ALA A 230 2.76 3.77 -5.67
C ALA A 230 3.48 2.61 -6.40
N GLY A 231 4.32 2.92 -7.38
CA GLY A 231 5.01 1.91 -8.21
C GLY A 231 5.98 0.96 -7.49
N SER A 232 6.24 1.19 -6.20
CA SER A 232 6.94 0.25 -5.31
C SER A 232 6.57 0.53 -3.85
N VAL A 233 6.78 -0.46 -2.98
CA VAL A 233 6.47 -0.38 -1.53
C VAL A 233 7.19 0.79 -0.85
N GLY A 234 6.50 1.49 0.06
CA GLY A 234 7.06 2.59 0.87
C GLY A 234 7.57 2.12 2.25
N PHE A 235 8.16 3.01 3.05
CA PHE A 235 8.53 2.68 4.44
C PHE A 235 7.28 2.34 5.27
N GLU A 236 6.18 3.05 4.98
CA GLU A 236 4.85 2.67 5.41
C GLU A 236 3.90 2.77 4.23
N THR A 237 3.49 1.64 3.69
CA THR A 237 2.42 1.59 2.70
C THR A 237 1.10 2.03 3.35
N ARG A 238 0.60 3.20 2.96
CA ARG A 238 -0.65 3.81 3.44
C ARG A 238 -1.66 3.86 2.29
N VAL A 239 -2.80 3.23 2.48
CA VAL A 239 -3.97 3.49 1.64
C VAL A 239 -4.48 4.89 2.00
N SER A 240 -4.24 5.88 1.13
CA SER A 240 -4.57 7.27 1.42
C SER A 240 -5.96 7.66 0.88
N LYS A 241 -6.38 8.91 1.14
CA LYS A 241 -7.54 9.47 0.44
C LYS A 241 -7.41 9.38 -1.09
N LEU A 242 -6.21 9.37 -1.68
CA LEU A 242 -6.03 9.31 -3.14
C LEU A 242 -6.47 7.95 -3.70
N THR A 243 -5.93 6.84 -3.21
CA THR A 243 -6.39 5.50 -3.63
C THR A 243 -7.86 5.28 -3.34
N LEU A 244 -8.37 5.81 -2.23
CA LEU A 244 -9.79 5.67 -1.88
C LEU A 244 -10.70 6.66 -2.61
N ALA A 245 -10.16 7.74 -3.19
CA ALA A 245 -10.88 8.65 -4.08
C ALA A 245 -10.91 8.12 -5.52
N TYR A 246 -9.82 7.50 -5.97
CA TYR A 246 -9.79 6.67 -7.18
C TYR A 246 -10.80 5.53 -7.06
N PHE A 247 -10.73 4.75 -5.98
CA PHE A 247 -11.74 3.73 -5.72
C PHE A 247 -13.12 4.35 -5.56
N TYR A 248 -13.31 5.56 -5.00
CA TYR A 248 -14.62 6.22 -4.91
C TYR A 248 -15.22 6.69 -6.22
N ASP A 249 -14.41 7.17 -7.17
CA ASP A 249 -14.90 7.36 -8.54
C ASP A 249 -15.35 6.00 -9.17
N SER A 250 -15.13 4.88 -8.45
CA SER A 250 -15.82 3.58 -8.55
C SER A 250 -16.58 3.04 -7.28
N GLY A 251 -16.67 3.73 -6.11
CA GLY A 251 -17.18 3.30 -4.77
C GLY A 251 -16.29 3.60 -3.50
N HIS A 252 -16.84 4.26 -2.44
CA HIS A 252 -16.23 4.86 -1.18
C HIS A 252 -15.23 4.03 -0.32
N CYS A 253 -14.56 4.44 0.80
CA CYS A 253 -13.82 5.67 1.33
C CYS A 253 -13.40 5.58 2.87
N LEU A 254 -12.18 5.99 3.34
CA LEU A 254 -11.75 6.53 4.71
C LEU A 254 -10.19 6.86 4.83
N ASN A 255 -9.54 7.27 5.97
CA ASN A 255 -8.25 8.06 5.98
C ASN A 255 -7.14 7.84 7.11
N TYR A 256 -5.87 8.29 6.87
CA TYR A 256 -4.70 8.70 7.76
C TYR A 256 -3.31 7.93 7.74
N ALA A 257 -2.20 8.60 8.15
CA ALA A 257 -0.76 8.23 7.96
C ALA A 257 0.27 8.81 9.00
N ASN A 258 1.51 8.24 9.14
CA ASN A 258 2.80 8.88 9.62
C ASN A 258 3.98 7.87 9.86
N ALA A 259 5.20 8.10 9.32
CA ALA A 259 6.32 7.11 9.19
C ALA A 259 7.77 7.57 9.57
N TYR A 260 8.71 6.61 9.76
CA TYR A 260 10.18 6.79 9.96
C TYR A 260 11.01 6.49 8.67
N GLY A 261 12.35 6.44 8.73
CA GLY A 261 13.23 5.98 7.64
C GLY A 261 14.67 6.51 7.69
N SER A 262 15.44 6.18 6.65
CA SER A 262 16.79 6.71 6.37
C SER A 262 16.81 7.42 5.02
N CYS A 263 17.53 8.54 4.89
CA CYS A 263 17.54 9.29 3.63
C CYS A 263 18.30 8.55 2.53
N ASN A 264 17.63 8.20 1.43
CA ASN A 264 18.11 7.28 0.39
C ASN A 264 19.14 7.87 -0.59
N ILE A 265 19.91 8.87 -0.16
CA ILE A 265 20.86 9.58 -1.03
C ILE A 265 22.00 8.64 -1.43
N ARG A 266 22.16 8.47 -2.74
CA ARG A 266 23.20 7.63 -3.37
C ARG A 266 24.07 8.46 -4.30
N ARG A 267 25.36 8.09 -4.37
CA ARG A 267 26.27 8.55 -5.42
C ARG A 267 26.26 7.59 -6.60
N PHE A 268 26.01 8.10 -7.79
CA PHE A 268 26.00 7.37 -9.06
C PHE A 268 27.38 7.40 -9.74
N ALA A 269 27.61 6.45 -10.66
CA ALA A 269 28.85 6.37 -11.42
C ALA A 269 28.93 7.41 -12.56
N GLN A 270 27.76 7.81 -13.07
CA GLN A 270 27.59 8.85 -14.09
C GLN A 270 26.68 9.96 -13.55
N PRO A 271 26.74 11.19 -14.10
CA PRO A 271 25.81 12.25 -13.74
C PRO A 271 24.36 11.84 -14.01
N LEU A 272 23.46 12.15 -13.07
CA LEU A 272 22.02 11.98 -13.28
C LEU A 272 21.56 12.89 -14.43
N PRO A 273 20.47 12.54 -15.15
CA PRO A 273 19.87 13.42 -16.16
C PRO A 273 19.65 14.83 -15.61
N PRO A 274 19.87 15.92 -16.37
CA PRO A 274 19.78 17.29 -15.85
C PRO A 274 18.48 17.65 -15.13
N MET A 275 17.35 17.02 -15.52
CA MET A 275 16.06 17.18 -14.83
C MET A 275 16.04 16.55 -13.42
N ASN A 276 16.84 15.51 -13.17
CA ASN A 276 16.87 14.73 -11.92
C ASN A 276 18.06 15.13 -11.02
N GLN A 277 18.65 16.32 -11.24
CA GLN A 277 19.72 16.89 -10.41
C GLN A 277 19.13 17.85 -9.37
N TYR A 278 18.90 17.33 -8.17
CA TYR A 278 18.24 18.04 -7.06
C TYR A 278 19.21 18.81 -6.15
N PHE A 279 20.49 18.43 -6.11
CA PHE A 279 21.49 19.04 -5.23
C PHE A 279 22.32 20.11 -5.95
N ALA A 280 22.33 21.33 -5.41
CA ALA A 280 23.26 22.38 -5.83
C ALA A 280 24.66 22.19 -5.22
N ALA A 281 24.71 21.64 -4.00
CA ALA A 281 25.91 21.18 -3.32
C ALA A 281 25.53 20.03 -2.36
N VAL A 282 26.50 19.20 -2.00
CA VAL A 282 26.33 18.15 -0.96
C VAL A 282 27.26 18.51 0.20
N PRO A 283 26.78 18.59 1.46
CA PRO A 283 27.61 18.96 2.60
C PRO A 283 28.85 18.08 2.74
N GLY A 284 30.02 18.70 2.91
CA GLY A 284 31.31 18.00 3.03
C GLY A 284 31.85 17.40 1.72
N GLN A 285 31.25 17.70 0.56
CA GLN A 285 31.72 17.25 -0.75
C GLN A 285 32.01 18.43 -1.69
N PRO A 286 32.92 18.28 -2.68
CA PRO A 286 33.16 19.31 -3.69
C PRO A 286 31.91 19.61 -4.53
N ILE A 287 31.63 20.89 -4.84
CA ILE A 287 30.39 21.28 -5.53
C ILE A 287 30.19 20.60 -6.90
N PHE A 288 31.29 20.30 -7.61
CA PHE A 288 31.25 19.65 -8.92
C PHE A 288 30.80 18.19 -8.89
N VAL A 289 30.79 17.52 -7.73
CA VAL A 289 30.26 16.15 -7.63
C VAL A 289 28.75 16.10 -7.37
N ALA A 290 28.08 17.22 -7.09
CA ALA A 290 26.64 17.25 -6.81
C ALA A 290 25.75 16.62 -7.93
N PRO A 291 26.05 16.74 -9.24
CA PRO A 291 25.34 16.03 -10.31
C PRO A 291 25.38 14.50 -10.23
N LEU A 292 26.28 13.92 -9.43
CA LEU A 292 26.40 12.49 -9.18
C LEU A 292 25.52 12.02 -8.00
N TYR A 293 24.81 12.92 -7.31
CA TYR A 293 23.99 12.57 -6.14
C TYR A 293 22.50 12.77 -6.42
N GLY A 294 21.70 11.81 -5.94
CA GLY A 294 20.24 11.80 -5.97
C GLY A 294 19.70 10.76 -4.99
N GLY A 295 18.39 10.60 -4.89
CA GLY A 295 17.78 9.42 -4.28
C GLY A 295 18.12 8.15 -5.06
N ALA A 296 18.19 7.02 -4.36
CA ALA A 296 18.58 5.73 -4.94
C ALA A 296 17.50 5.08 -5.83
N ASP A 297 16.25 5.55 -5.74
CA ASP A 297 15.07 4.99 -6.42
C ASP A 297 14.75 5.78 -7.69
N GLU A 298 14.77 5.10 -8.84
CA GLU A 298 14.45 5.70 -10.14
C GLU A 298 12.98 6.04 -10.28
N LEU A 299 12.06 5.27 -9.65
CA LEU A 299 10.61 5.50 -9.68
C LEU A 299 10.22 6.79 -8.96
N ALA A 300 11.06 7.30 -8.06
CA ALA A 300 10.87 8.63 -7.47
C ALA A 300 11.51 9.75 -8.31
N ASP A 301 11.77 9.53 -9.60
CA ASP A 301 12.60 10.37 -10.47
C ASP A 301 13.99 10.71 -9.84
N TYR A 302 14.56 9.82 -9.03
CA TYR A 302 15.77 10.04 -8.20
C TYR A 302 15.61 11.17 -7.16
N CYS A 303 14.40 11.55 -6.79
CA CYS A 303 14.15 12.48 -5.68
C CYS A 303 14.65 11.85 -4.36
N PRO A 304 15.42 12.57 -3.52
CA PRO A 304 15.87 12.05 -2.24
C PRO A 304 14.72 12.03 -1.21
N PHE A 305 14.43 10.86 -0.64
CA PHE A 305 13.39 10.67 0.38
C PHE A 305 13.83 9.67 1.46
N MET A 306 13.00 9.47 2.49
CA MET A 306 13.27 8.53 3.57
C MET A 306 12.80 7.12 3.18
N THR A 307 13.72 6.20 2.90
CA THR A 307 13.44 4.78 2.65
C THR A 307 13.57 3.95 3.93
N MET A 308 13.07 2.71 3.88
CA MET A 308 13.72 1.62 4.63
C MET A 308 15.12 1.46 4.03
N ASP A 309 16.18 1.61 4.80
CA ASP A 309 17.46 0.96 4.43
C ASP A 309 17.23 -0.57 4.52
N SER A 310 17.98 -1.37 3.76
CA SER A 310 17.84 -2.83 3.69
C SER A 310 18.95 -3.57 4.46
N HIS A 311 19.95 -2.87 4.98
CA HIS A 311 21.08 -3.47 5.73
C HIS A 311 20.73 -3.92 7.17
N TRP A 312 19.54 -3.60 7.68
CA TRP A 312 19.07 -3.90 9.05
C TRP A 312 18.96 -5.39 9.38
N PHE A 313 18.90 -6.27 8.37
CA PHE A 313 18.97 -7.72 8.58
C PHE A 313 20.36 -8.22 9.02
N THR A 314 21.37 -7.35 9.06
CA THR A 314 22.76 -7.71 9.40
C THR A 314 23.41 -6.85 10.50
N ASP A 315 22.78 -5.75 10.92
CA ASP A 315 23.32 -4.93 12.02
C ASP A 315 22.77 -5.43 13.37
N PRO A 316 23.63 -5.98 14.26
CA PRO A 316 23.18 -6.51 15.55
C PRO A 316 22.62 -5.44 16.50
N VAL A 317 22.71 -4.14 16.18
CA VAL A 317 22.23 -3.06 17.04
C VAL A 317 20.73 -2.82 16.94
N ILE A 318 20.09 -3.07 15.79
CA ILE A 318 18.67 -2.69 15.56
C ILE A 318 17.94 -3.73 14.70
N ALA A 319 17.88 -4.98 15.16
CA ALA A 319 17.01 -6.00 14.59
C ALA A 319 15.55 -5.82 15.08
N PRO A 320 14.56 -5.59 14.21
CA PRO A 320 13.15 -5.66 14.57
C PRO A 320 12.76 -7.12 14.86
N ASP A 321 11.81 -7.33 15.77
CA ASP A 321 11.43 -8.65 16.30
C ASP A 321 10.57 -9.48 15.33
N PHE A 322 11.08 -9.75 14.13
CA PHE A 322 10.53 -10.70 13.16
C PHE A 322 10.99 -12.13 13.49
N GLY A 323 10.46 -12.69 14.58
CA GLY A 323 10.41 -14.13 14.81
C GLY A 323 11.73 -14.86 15.13
N LEU A 324 12.82 -14.15 15.41
CA LEU A 324 14.02 -14.78 15.96
C LEU A 324 13.84 -15.00 17.48
N SER A 325 13.86 -16.26 17.90
CA SER A 325 13.56 -16.67 19.27
C SER A 325 14.27 -15.82 20.33
N SER A 326 13.52 -15.44 21.37
CA SER A 326 13.85 -14.50 22.46
C SER A 326 14.97 -14.94 23.43
N SER A 327 15.98 -15.67 22.96
CA SER A 327 16.96 -16.39 23.78
C SER A 327 18.44 -16.13 23.46
N HIS A 328 18.80 -15.23 22.53
CA HIS A 328 20.21 -14.95 22.22
C HIS A 328 20.67 -13.48 22.15
N PHE A 329 19.79 -12.50 21.96
CA PHE A 329 20.19 -11.08 21.80
C PHE A 329 19.50 -10.08 22.76
N GLY A 330 18.66 -10.56 23.69
CA GLY A 330 17.70 -9.74 24.46
C GLY A 330 18.25 -8.78 25.53
N ALA A 331 19.52 -8.36 25.50
CA ALA A 331 20.10 -7.49 26.54
C ALA A 331 21.16 -6.46 26.09
N LEU A 332 21.78 -6.59 24.92
CA LEU A 332 23.05 -5.89 24.64
C LEU A 332 22.96 -4.60 23.79
N VAL A 333 21.79 -4.26 23.23
CA VAL A 333 21.75 -3.37 22.05
C VAL A 333 20.62 -2.34 21.96
N ASN A 334 19.58 -2.40 22.80
CA ASN A 334 18.50 -1.38 22.78
C ASN A 334 18.89 -0.06 23.50
N ARG A 335 19.84 0.67 22.94
CA ARG A 335 20.49 1.83 23.56
C ARG A 335 19.58 3.05 23.70
N GLU A 336 18.63 3.20 22.79
CA GLU A 336 17.68 4.33 22.79
C GLU A 336 16.37 4.01 23.52
N LEU A 337 16.30 2.87 24.23
CA LEU A 337 15.11 2.38 24.95
C LEU A 337 13.88 2.20 24.05
N GLN A 338 14.11 1.86 22.77
CA GLN A 338 13.08 1.76 21.75
C GLN A 338 12.10 0.63 22.05
N ALA A 339 10.86 0.80 21.61
CA ALA A 339 9.86 -0.24 21.59
C ALA A 339 9.25 -0.34 20.18
N TYR A 340 8.98 -1.58 19.78
CA TYR A 340 8.39 -1.92 18.49
C TYR A 340 7.12 -2.75 18.74
N GLY A 341 6.13 -2.58 17.86
CA GLY A 341 4.83 -3.21 17.98
C GLY A 341 3.72 -2.37 17.32
N PRO A 342 2.49 -2.89 17.20
CA PRO A 342 1.36 -2.16 16.62
C PRO A 342 0.92 -0.94 17.46
N ASP A 343 1.37 -0.85 18.71
CA ASP A 343 1.16 0.22 19.68
C ASP A 343 2.33 1.23 19.73
N SER A 344 3.27 1.14 18.79
CA SER A 344 4.50 1.94 18.75
C SER A 344 4.57 2.87 17.54
N VAL A 345 5.23 4.01 17.72
CA VAL A 345 5.45 5.02 16.66
C VAL A 345 6.78 5.74 16.89
N CYS A 346 7.37 6.27 15.83
CA CYS A 346 8.68 6.89 15.88
C CYS A 346 8.60 8.41 16.00
N PHE A 347 9.42 8.97 16.89
CA PHE A 347 9.47 10.39 17.23
C PHE A 347 10.83 10.95 16.81
N ALA A 348 10.82 12.04 16.03
CA ALA A 348 12.04 12.73 15.67
C ALA A 348 12.71 13.34 16.91
N HIS A 349 14.04 13.37 16.92
CA HIS A 349 14.82 14.04 17.95
C HIS A 349 14.99 15.52 17.57
N ASP A 350 14.96 16.42 18.56
CA ASP A 350 15.18 17.85 18.29
C ASP A 350 16.66 18.09 17.92
N PRO A 351 16.99 18.56 16.70
CA PRO A 351 18.37 18.79 16.31
C PRO A 351 19.07 19.91 17.10
N LYS A 352 18.31 20.73 17.85
CA LYS A 352 18.86 21.78 18.72
C LYS A 352 19.42 21.22 20.04
N GLU A 353 18.87 20.12 20.52
CA GLU A 353 19.30 19.45 21.75
C GLU A 353 19.53 17.96 21.44
N PRO A 354 20.74 17.61 20.93
CA PRO A 354 21.00 16.28 20.37
C PRO A 354 20.80 15.19 21.41
N TRP A 355 20.13 14.13 20.98
CA TRP A 355 19.85 12.95 21.78
C TRP A 355 21.13 12.21 22.20
N ARG A 356 21.16 11.70 23.43
CA ARG A 356 22.31 11.03 24.03
C ARG A 356 21.85 9.78 24.79
N SER A 357 22.35 8.62 24.40
CA SER A 357 22.27 7.38 25.18
C SER A 357 23.58 7.08 25.90
N TYR A 358 23.49 6.53 27.11
CA TYR A 358 24.63 6.05 27.89
C TYR A 358 24.31 4.68 28.48
N GLN A 359 25.18 3.69 28.26
CA GLN A 359 25.12 2.39 28.93
C GLN A 359 26.18 2.33 30.03
N CYS A 360 25.87 1.65 31.14
CA CYS A 360 26.70 1.63 32.35
C CYS A 360 28.13 1.10 32.12
N ASP A 361 28.32 0.21 31.14
CA ASP A 361 29.52 -0.63 31.07
C ASP A 361 30.57 -0.13 30.06
N LYS A 362 30.20 0.78 29.14
CA LYS A 362 31.12 1.39 28.16
C LYS A 362 30.69 2.82 27.85
N GLY A 363 31.54 3.80 28.22
CA GLY A 363 31.36 5.24 27.97
C GLY A 363 31.51 5.65 26.49
N TYR A 364 30.80 4.97 25.58
CA TYR A 364 30.78 5.28 24.15
C TYR A 364 29.75 6.37 23.87
N GLN A 365 30.21 7.61 23.64
CA GLN A 365 29.41 8.63 22.97
C GLN A 365 29.52 8.42 21.46
N TYR A 366 28.42 8.17 20.75
CA TYR A 366 28.46 8.01 19.29
C TYR A 366 27.25 8.60 18.56
N LYS A 367 27.44 8.81 17.25
CA LYS A 367 26.61 9.52 16.25
C LYS A 367 25.15 9.84 16.60
N ASN A 368 24.81 11.12 16.38
CA ASN A 368 23.49 11.73 16.21
C ASN A 368 22.40 10.76 15.68
N VAL A 369 21.71 10.08 16.59
CA VAL A 369 20.44 9.40 16.29
C VAL A 369 19.39 10.49 16.08
N ALA A 370 18.70 10.47 14.94
CA ALA A 370 17.77 11.54 14.54
C ALA A 370 16.30 11.27 14.90
N ALA A 371 15.96 10.03 15.27
CA ALA A 371 14.64 9.65 15.79
C ALA A 371 14.74 8.31 16.53
N SER A 372 13.73 7.98 17.33
CA SER A 372 13.59 6.69 18.02
C SER A 372 12.12 6.29 18.14
N CYS A 373 11.85 5.00 18.24
CA CYS A 373 10.50 4.44 18.24
C CYS A 373 10.05 4.02 19.64
N TYR A 374 8.85 4.43 20.05
CA TYR A 374 8.31 4.22 21.39
C TYR A 374 6.85 3.81 21.34
N ARG A 375 6.40 3.09 22.36
CA ARG A 375 4.98 2.86 22.60
C ARG A 375 4.29 4.17 22.92
N TYR A 376 3.03 4.29 22.52
CA TYR A 376 2.20 5.42 22.88
C TYR A 376 0.81 4.97 23.34
N LYS A 377 0.14 5.84 24.10
CA LYS A 377 -1.26 5.67 24.47
C LYS A 377 -1.98 7.01 24.34
N CYS A 378 -3.28 6.92 24.09
CA CYS A 378 -4.15 8.07 23.94
C CYS A 378 -5.11 8.12 25.13
N VAL A 379 -4.94 9.12 25.98
CA VAL A 379 -5.73 9.28 27.21
C VAL A 379 -6.70 10.44 27.03
N PRO A 380 -8.01 10.26 27.30
CA PRO A 380 -8.98 11.36 27.29
C PRO A 380 -8.50 12.54 28.14
N GLU A 381 -8.75 13.76 27.65
CA GLU A 381 -8.34 15.05 28.26
C GLU A 381 -6.82 15.31 28.35
N GLN A 382 -5.99 14.28 28.49
CA GLN A 382 -4.52 14.40 28.56
C GLN A 382 -3.84 14.33 27.19
N GLY A 383 -4.47 13.69 26.20
CA GLY A 383 -3.96 13.57 24.84
C GLY A 383 -2.98 12.40 24.65
N LEU A 384 -1.94 12.65 23.87
CA LEU A 384 -0.91 11.67 23.51
C LEU A 384 0.13 11.53 24.62
N ILE A 385 0.37 10.30 25.07
CA ILE A 385 1.41 9.95 26.04
C ILE A 385 2.37 8.95 25.41
N VAL A 386 3.66 9.27 25.45
CA VAL A 386 4.77 8.45 24.95
C VAL A 386 5.41 7.69 26.11
N MET A 387 5.73 6.41 25.90
CA MET A 387 6.32 5.53 26.91
C MET A 387 7.75 5.19 26.51
N VAL A 388 8.72 5.79 27.21
CA VAL A 388 10.16 5.55 27.05
C VAL A 388 10.61 4.61 28.18
N ASP A 389 10.86 3.34 27.85
CA ASP A 389 10.97 2.24 28.82
C ASP A 389 9.76 2.23 29.79
N ARG A 390 9.98 2.54 31.07
CA ARG A 390 8.94 2.57 32.12
C ARG A 390 8.45 3.97 32.47
N LYS A 391 8.89 5.01 31.76
CA LYS A 391 8.53 6.41 32.08
C LYS A 391 7.65 7.03 30.99
N GLU A 392 6.58 7.66 31.44
CA GLU A 392 5.59 8.31 30.59
C GLU A 392 5.91 9.79 30.38
N TYR A 393 5.70 10.27 29.16
CA TYR A 393 5.91 11.64 28.74
C TYR A 393 4.69 12.14 27.97
N GLN A 394 4.03 13.19 28.48
CA GLN A 394 2.86 13.78 27.84
C GLN A 394 3.29 14.72 26.71
N CYS A 395 2.74 14.51 25.52
CA CYS A 395 2.94 15.38 24.37
C CYS A 395 1.98 16.60 24.43
N PRO A 396 2.43 17.80 23.98
CA PRO A 396 1.52 18.93 23.81
C PRO A 396 0.43 18.64 22.79
N VAL A 397 -0.79 19.15 23.02
CA VAL A 397 -1.95 18.89 22.15
C VAL A 397 -1.69 19.30 20.70
N GLY A 398 -1.11 20.48 20.49
CA GLY A 398 -0.70 20.99 19.17
C GLY A 398 0.65 20.47 18.66
N GLY A 399 1.23 19.44 19.28
CA GLY A 399 2.57 18.96 18.98
C GLY A 399 3.67 19.88 19.51
N GLY A 400 4.94 19.46 19.35
CA GLY A 400 6.10 20.24 19.79
C GLY A 400 7.18 19.41 20.49
N SER A 401 8.26 20.08 20.87
CA SER A 401 9.47 19.45 21.41
C SER A 401 9.39 19.28 22.93
N ILE A 402 9.44 18.04 23.43
CA ILE A 402 9.42 17.68 24.86
C ILE A 402 10.78 17.19 25.35
N PRO A 403 11.20 17.52 26.59
CA PRO A 403 12.42 16.99 27.17
C PRO A 403 12.23 15.54 27.63
N VAL A 404 13.18 14.66 27.27
CA VAL A 404 13.27 13.30 27.81
C VAL A 404 14.53 13.18 28.65
N ASN A 405 14.37 12.59 29.83
CA ASN A 405 15.45 12.29 30.76
C ASN A 405 15.05 11.06 31.59
N THR A 406 15.52 9.88 31.18
CA THR A 406 15.09 8.57 31.67
C THR A 406 16.31 7.67 31.94
N VAL A 407 16.36 7.05 33.12
CA VAL A 407 17.12 5.82 33.34
C VAL A 407 16.19 4.65 33.04
N GLY A 408 16.40 3.96 31.92
CA GLY A 408 15.61 2.80 31.51
C GLY A 408 16.20 1.48 32.01
N SER A 409 15.67 0.37 31.52
CA SER A 409 16.15 -0.99 31.84
C SER A 409 17.59 -1.27 31.39
N VAL A 410 18.05 -0.68 30.29
CA VAL A 410 19.34 -1.02 29.64
C VAL A 410 20.22 0.19 29.26
N ALA A 411 19.71 1.42 29.44
CA ALA A 411 20.42 2.65 29.11
C ALA A 411 19.82 3.86 29.86
N TYR A 412 20.63 4.89 30.06
CA TYR A 412 20.21 6.25 30.39
C TYR A 412 20.10 7.06 29.10
N VAL A 413 18.95 7.71 28.85
CA VAL A 413 18.72 8.57 27.68
C VAL A 413 18.36 9.99 28.10
N SER A 414 18.94 10.96 27.40
CA SER A 414 18.71 12.39 27.60
C SER A 414 18.71 13.15 26.28
N GLY A 415 17.70 13.97 26.06
CA GLY A 415 17.53 14.76 24.83
C GLY A 415 16.11 15.31 24.74
N ARG A 416 15.62 15.53 23.51
CA ARG A 416 14.24 15.93 23.27
C ARG A 416 13.58 15.12 22.15
N LEU A 417 12.30 14.80 22.33
CA LEU A 417 11.44 14.25 21.28
C LEU A 417 10.54 15.34 20.71
N ILE A 418 10.36 15.34 19.39
CA ILE A 418 9.36 16.14 18.70
C ILE A 418 8.07 15.30 18.65
N CYS A 419 7.11 15.66 19.48
CA CYS A 419 5.75 15.12 19.42
C CYS A 419 5.00 15.66 18.19
N PRO A 420 4.26 14.81 17.46
CA PRO A 420 3.24 15.27 16.54
C PRO A 420 2.04 15.87 17.31
N GLU A 421 1.17 16.58 16.60
CA GLU A 421 -0.15 16.96 17.11
C GLU A 421 -0.92 15.72 17.58
N CYS A 422 -1.60 15.80 18.72
CA CYS A 422 -2.31 14.67 19.30
C CYS A 422 -3.33 14.05 18.33
N ALA A 423 -4.04 14.87 17.55
CA ALA A 423 -5.03 14.41 16.57
C ALA A 423 -4.46 13.53 15.44
N LYS A 424 -3.13 13.52 15.22
CA LYS A 424 -2.46 12.71 14.18
C LYS A 424 -2.23 11.25 14.59
N LEU A 425 -2.27 10.95 15.89
CA LEU A 425 -2.09 9.59 16.44
C LEU A 425 -3.29 9.17 17.28
N CYS A 426 -3.75 10.07 18.14
CA CYS A 426 -4.98 9.90 18.90
C CYS A 426 -6.15 10.39 18.04
N GLN A 427 -6.70 9.48 17.23
CA GLN A 427 -7.94 9.71 16.51
C GLN A 427 -9.02 10.17 17.50
N VAL A 428 -9.35 11.47 17.48
CA VAL A 428 -10.46 12.00 18.26
C VAL A 428 -11.72 11.47 17.63
N ARG A 429 -12.27 10.40 18.22
CA ARG A 429 -13.64 9.95 17.93
C ARG A 429 -14.59 11.05 18.41
N TYR A 430 -14.90 11.99 17.53
CA TYR A 430 -16.13 12.75 17.63
C TYR A 430 -17.28 11.76 17.44
N LEU A 431 -18.06 11.57 18.50
CA LEU A 431 -19.33 10.83 18.50
C LEU A 431 -20.40 11.61 17.73
#